data_AF-A0A432S8H5-F1
#
_entry.id   AF-A0A432S8H5-F1
#
_cell.length_a   1.000
_cell.length_b   1.000
_cell.length_c   1.000
_cell.angle_alpha   90.00
_cell.angle_beta   90.00
_cell.angle_gamma   90.00
#
_symmetry.space_group_name_H-M   'P 1'
#
loop_
_entity.id
_entity.type
_entity.pdbx_description
1 polymer ?
#
loop_
_entity_poly.entity_id
_entity_poly.type
_entity_poly.pdbx_seq_one_letter_code
_entity_poly.pdbx_strand_id
1 'polypeptide(L)'
;MNKQELLIELSNRCKEERLKRNISLKELHNLTKIPIDVLRNLEENEDYIMNNPYSKYLLKFIDTFGANNIIPKHHFLMHFPSMISKYGPLRNFWCMHFEEKHQYFKKLISNLRNFKNVTHTLAFRHQMKLAHALSSHFLTQFCTASSSCKRLTAECLPKELRLSLETKIAETLNGKI
;
A
#
# COMPACT_ATOMS: atom_id res chain seq x y z
N MET A 1 -13.63 -13.91 36.26
CA MET A 1 -12.30 -13.30 36.16
C MET A 1 -12.43 -11.96 35.49
N ASN A 2 -11.89 -10.89 36.08
CA ASN A 2 -11.88 -9.58 35.45
C ASN A 2 -11.04 -9.66 34.15
N LYS A 3 -11.46 -9.00 33.06
CA LYS A 3 -10.69 -8.96 31.79
C LYS A 3 -9.25 -8.48 32.00
N GLN A 4 -9.06 -7.68 33.04
CA GLN A 4 -7.76 -7.13 33.45
C GLN A 4 -6.84 -8.17 34.07
N GLU A 5 -7.35 -8.99 34.98
CA GLU A 5 -6.60 -10.08 35.64
C GLU A 5 -6.15 -11.13 34.62
N LEU A 6 -6.99 -11.43 33.63
CA LEU A 6 -6.67 -12.39 32.56
C LEU A 6 -5.44 -11.99 31.75
N LEU A 7 -5.22 -10.69 31.47
CA LEU A 7 -4.05 -10.27 30.70
C LEU A 7 -2.74 -10.45 31.48
N ILE A 8 -2.77 -10.17 32.78
CA ILE A 8 -1.62 -10.37 33.67
C ILE A 8 -1.30 -11.86 33.80
N GLU A 9 -2.34 -12.69 34.00
CA GLU A 9 -2.19 -14.15 34.04
C GLU A 9 -1.59 -14.70 32.73
N LEU A 10 -2.09 -14.25 31.57
CA LEU A 10 -1.56 -14.66 30.27
C LEU A 10 -0.09 -14.25 30.10
N SER A 11 0.28 -13.04 30.52
CA SER A 11 1.68 -12.59 30.51
C SER A 11 2.56 -13.49 31.37
N ASN A 12 2.14 -13.76 32.61
CA ASN A 12 2.88 -14.63 33.53
C ASN A 12 3.06 -16.04 32.95
N ARG A 13 2.00 -16.61 32.38
CA ARG A 13 2.07 -17.90 31.68
C ARG A 13 3.07 -17.89 30.53
N CYS A 14 3.10 -16.83 29.71
CA CYS A 14 4.07 -16.70 28.62
C CYS A 14 5.50 -16.63 29.14
N LYS A 15 5.74 -15.88 30.23
CA LYS A 15 7.03 -15.76 30.90
C LYS A 15 7.49 -17.11 31.44
N GLU A 16 6.62 -17.84 32.12
CA GLU A 16 6.90 -19.18 32.64
C GLU A 16 7.24 -20.18 31.53
N GLU A 17 6.47 -20.21 30.45
CA GLU A 17 6.73 -21.10 29.31
C GLU A 17 8.08 -20.80 28.65
N ARG A 18 8.46 -19.52 28.54
CA ARG A 18 9.78 -19.14 28.04
C ARG A 18 10.90 -19.62 28.96
N LEU A 19 10.74 -19.45 30.28
CA LEU A 19 11.71 -19.88 31.27
C LEU A 19 11.85 -21.42 31.30
N LYS A 20 10.73 -22.16 31.23
CA LYS A 20 10.75 -23.63 31.12
C LYS A 20 11.54 -24.13 29.91
N ARG A 21 11.52 -23.37 28.81
CA ARG A 21 12.27 -23.69 27.59
C ARG A 21 13.71 -23.17 27.60
N ASN A 22 14.15 -22.50 28.66
CA ASN A 22 15.45 -21.84 28.78
C ASN A 22 15.77 -20.87 27.63
N ILE A 23 14.75 -20.16 27.12
CA ILE A 23 14.92 -19.21 26.02
C ILE A 23 15.19 -17.80 26.57
N SER A 24 16.30 -17.21 26.14
CA SER A 24 16.63 -15.81 26.46
C SER A 24 15.74 -14.83 25.69
N LEU A 25 15.56 -13.62 26.22
CA LEU A 25 14.81 -12.57 25.50
C LEU A 25 15.46 -12.20 24.15
N LYS A 26 16.79 -12.33 24.03
CA LYS A 26 17.52 -12.13 22.77
C LYS A 26 17.15 -13.18 21.73
N GLU A 27 17.08 -14.45 22.12
CA GLU A 27 16.64 -15.53 21.23
C GLU A 27 15.18 -15.35 20.83
N LEU A 28 14.31 -14.99 21.77
CA LEU A 28 12.90 -14.72 21.47
C LEU A 28 12.74 -13.53 20.50
N HIS A 29 13.54 -12.48 20.66
CA HIS A 29 13.62 -11.38 19.71
C HIS A 29 14.07 -11.87 18.32
N ASN A 30 15.07 -12.73 18.25
CA ASN A 30 15.55 -13.25 16.97
C ASN A 30 14.48 -14.05 16.22
N LEU A 31 13.62 -14.77 16.95
CA LEU A 31 12.49 -15.54 16.39
C LEU A 31 11.32 -14.65 15.95
N THR A 32 10.83 -13.79 16.85
CA THR A 32 9.59 -13.02 16.65
C THR A 32 9.81 -11.66 15.99
N LYS A 33 11.05 -11.16 16.02
CA LYS A 33 11.46 -9.79 15.68
C LYS A 33 10.83 -8.69 16.53
N ILE A 34 10.21 -9.05 17.66
CA ILE A 34 9.68 -8.08 18.62
C ILE A 34 10.84 -7.52 19.46
N PRO A 35 10.97 -6.19 19.62
CA PRO A 35 12.05 -5.58 20.38
C PRO A 35 12.15 -6.10 21.81
N ILE A 36 13.39 -6.27 22.29
CA ILE A 36 13.68 -6.80 23.63
C ILE A 36 13.01 -5.97 24.71
N ASP A 37 13.00 -4.64 24.58
CA ASP A 37 12.38 -3.74 25.55
C ASP A 37 10.88 -3.97 25.66
N VAL A 38 10.22 -4.28 24.54
CA VAL A 38 8.79 -4.60 24.52
C VAL A 38 8.53 -5.95 25.17
N LEU A 39 9.35 -6.96 24.85
CA LEU A 39 9.25 -8.28 25.49
C LEU A 39 9.46 -8.18 27.01
N ARG A 40 10.44 -7.38 27.44
CA ARG A 40 10.68 -7.08 28.86
C ARG A 40 9.46 -6.41 29.49
N ASN A 41 8.94 -5.36 28.87
CA ASN A 41 7.77 -4.65 29.38
C ASN A 41 6.53 -5.54 29.47
N LEU A 42 6.38 -6.49 28.54
CA LEU A 42 5.30 -7.47 28.58
C LEU A 42 5.41 -8.42 29.77
N GLU A 43 6.61 -8.72 30.26
CA GLU A 43 6.87 -9.66 31.35
C GLU A 43 7.04 -9.02 32.74
N GLU A 44 7.32 -7.71 32.79
CA GLU A 44 7.72 -7.01 34.01
C GLU A 44 6.81 -5.81 34.35
N ASN A 45 6.21 -5.15 33.36
CA ASN A 45 5.50 -3.90 33.57
C ASN A 45 3.98 -4.07 33.45
N GLU A 46 3.30 -4.20 34.59
CA GLU A 46 1.84 -4.32 34.64
C GLU A 46 1.14 -3.14 33.96
N ASP A 47 1.55 -1.90 34.23
CA ASP A 47 0.99 -0.71 33.58
C ASP A 47 1.04 -0.78 32.05
N TYR A 48 2.10 -1.37 31.50
CA TYR A 48 2.25 -1.54 30.06
C TYR A 48 1.28 -2.59 29.52
N ILE A 49 1.12 -3.71 30.22
CA ILE A 49 0.13 -4.77 29.89
C ILE A 49 -1.30 -4.18 29.90
N MET A 50 -1.58 -3.32 30.87
CA MET A 50 -2.91 -2.80 31.14
C MET A 50 -3.31 -1.62 30.27
N ASN A 51 -2.38 -0.73 29.94
CA ASN A 51 -2.71 0.52 29.25
C ASN A 51 -2.33 0.51 27.78
N ASN A 52 -1.36 -0.30 27.35
CA ASN A 52 -0.93 -0.31 25.96
C ASN A 52 -1.88 -1.14 25.07
N PRO A 53 -2.41 -0.59 23.96
CA PRO A 53 -3.25 -1.37 23.04
C PRO A 53 -2.49 -2.50 22.32
N TYR A 54 -1.19 -2.34 22.11
CA TYR A 54 -0.34 -3.34 21.47
C TYR A 54 -0.12 -4.57 22.37
N SER A 55 0.10 -4.38 23.67
CA SER A 55 0.26 -5.49 24.62
C SER A 55 -1.01 -6.32 24.73
N LYS A 56 -2.17 -5.66 24.85
CA LYS A 56 -3.50 -6.30 24.83
C LYS A 56 -3.72 -7.14 23.58
N TYR A 57 -3.39 -6.57 22.43
CA TYR A 57 -3.49 -7.27 21.15
C TYR A 57 -2.61 -8.53 21.14
N LEU A 58 -1.33 -8.38 21.51
CA LEU A 58 -0.37 -9.46 21.40
C LEU A 58 -0.69 -10.62 22.36
N LEU A 59 -1.01 -10.31 23.63
CA LEU A 59 -1.38 -11.34 24.62
C LEU A 59 -2.63 -12.10 24.19
N LYS A 60 -3.66 -11.40 23.71
CA LYS A 60 -4.88 -12.04 23.21
C LYS A 60 -4.63 -12.86 21.94
N PHE A 61 -3.76 -12.39 21.06
CA PHE A 61 -3.36 -13.13 19.86
C PHE A 61 -2.63 -14.42 20.23
N ILE A 62 -1.70 -14.36 21.18
CA ILE A 62 -0.97 -15.54 21.69
C ILE A 62 -1.93 -16.53 22.33
N ASP A 63 -2.89 -16.07 23.12
CA ASP A 63 -3.89 -16.93 23.76
C ASP A 63 -4.79 -17.63 22.72
N THR A 64 -5.22 -16.90 21.69
CA THR A 64 -6.16 -17.43 20.69
C THR A 64 -5.48 -18.32 19.65
N PHE A 65 -4.26 -17.96 19.20
CA PHE A 65 -3.60 -18.57 18.05
C PHE A 65 -2.27 -19.25 18.40
N GLY A 66 -1.76 -19.09 19.62
CA GLY A 66 -0.48 -19.64 20.06
C GLY A 66 0.73 -18.75 19.72
N ALA A 67 1.75 -18.82 20.56
CA ALA A 67 2.98 -18.01 20.42
C ALA A 67 3.78 -18.31 19.14
N ASN A 68 3.66 -19.53 18.60
CA ASN A 68 4.36 -19.94 17.37
C ASN A 68 3.87 -19.19 16.12
N ASN A 69 2.70 -18.56 16.19
CA ASN A 69 2.09 -17.85 15.07
C ASN A 69 2.49 -16.37 15.00
N ILE A 70 3.36 -15.91 15.91
CA ILE A 70 3.88 -14.55 15.87
C ILE A 70 4.86 -14.42 14.70
N ILE A 71 4.42 -13.73 13.67
CA ILE A 71 5.25 -13.30 12.55
C ILE A 71 5.85 -11.90 12.78
N PRO A 72 6.99 -11.58 12.13
CA PRO A 72 7.62 -10.26 12.21
C PRO A 72 6.70 -9.08 11.86
N LYS A 73 5.61 -9.31 11.09
CA LYS A 73 4.64 -8.26 10.75
C LYS A 73 3.91 -7.71 11.98
N HIS A 74 3.74 -8.49 13.05
CA HIS A 74 3.08 -7.99 14.26
C HIS A 74 3.87 -6.87 14.92
N HIS A 75 5.22 -6.91 14.86
CA HIS A 75 6.06 -5.85 15.38
C HIS A 75 5.67 -4.48 14.81
N PHE A 76 5.30 -4.38 13.54
CA PHE A 76 4.96 -3.08 12.93
C PHE A 76 3.77 -2.38 13.60
N LEU A 77 2.83 -3.13 14.19
CA LEU A 77 1.66 -2.55 14.87
C LEU A 77 2.05 -1.65 16.04
N MET A 78 3.20 -1.89 16.67
CA MET A 78 3.67 -1.04 17.78
C MET A 78 4.01 0.38 17.32
N HIS A 79 4.39 0.55 16.05
CA HIS A 79 4.79 1.85 15.49
C HIS A 79 3.59 2.66 15.00
N PHE A 80 2.43 2.03 14.81
CA PHE A 80 1.26 2.66 14.23
C PHE A 80 0.77 3.89 15.01
N PRO A 81 0.71 3.89 16.35
CA PRO A 81 0.30 5.08 17.11
C PRO A 81 1.21 6.29 16.83
N SER A 82 2.54 6.07 16.80
CA SER A 82 3.52 7.12 16.52
C SER A 82 3.42 7.61 15.08
N MET A 83 3.25 6.70 14.12
CA MET A 83 3.09 7.05 12.72
C MET A 83 1.79 7.82 12.45
N ILE A 84 0.68 7.41 13.06
CA ILE A 84 -0.60 8.10 12.94
C ILE A 84 -0.51 9.52 13.51
N SER A 85 0.15 9.67 14.66
CA SER A 85 0.36 10.98 15.28
C SER A 85 1.23 11.91 14.42
N LYS A 86 2.30 11.39 13.80
CA LYS A 86 3.23 12.20 13.00
C LYS A 86 2.79 12.47 11.56
N TYR A 87 2.17 11.48 10.93
CA TYR A 87 1.93 11.46 9.48
C TYR A 87 0.43 11.41 9.11
N GLY A 88 -0.45 11.27 10.09
CA GLY A 88 -1.88 11.13 9.87
C GLY A 88 -2.30 9.72 9.44
N PRO A 89 -3.45 9.57 8.75
CA PRO A 89 -4.03 8.27 8.43
C PRO A 89 -3.10 7.36 7.60
N LEU A 90 -2.81 6.16 8.10
CA LEU A 90 -1.89 5.20 7.46
C LEU A 90 -2.34 4.74 6.05
N ARG A 91 -3.64 4.83 5.75
CA ARG A 91 -4.20 4.46 4.45
C ARG A 91 -3.59 5.24 3.29
N ASN A 92 -3.18 6.48 3.54
CA ASN A 92 -2.56 7.34 2.52
C ASN A 92 -1.16 6.84 2.12
N PHE A 93 -0.53 5.99 2.94
CA PHE A 93 0.79 5.40 2.70
C PHE A 93 0.73 4.00 2.09
N TRP A 94 -0.47 3.47 1.81
CA TRP A 94 -0.62 2.14 1.25
C TRP A 94 -0.22 2.09 -0.23
N CYS A 95 0.51 1.05 -0.61
CA CYS A 95 1.04 0.89 -1.97
C CYS A 95 0.00 0.40 -3.00
N MET A 96 -1.26 0.15 -2.60
CA MET A 96 -2.31 -0.38 -3.47
C MET A 96 -2.52 0.45 -4.74
N HIS A 97 -2.43 1.79 -4.64
CA HIS A 97 -2.55 2.68 -5.81
C HIS A 97 -1.40 2.47 -6.83
N PHE A 98 -0.20 2.17 -6.34
CA PHE A 98 0.94 1.87 -7.22
C PHE A 98 0.78 0.50 -7.87
N GLU A 99 0.28 -0.49 -7.15
CA GLU A 99 -0.01 -1.83 -7.68
C GLU A 99 -1.10 -1.80 -8.76
N GLU A 100 -2.16 -1.03 -8.53
CA GLU A 100 -3.23 -0.80 -9.50
C GLU A 100 -2.68 -0.13 -10.77
N LYS A 101 -1.89 0.95 -10.62
CA LYS A 101 -1.22 1.58 -11.77
C LYS A 101 -0.27 0.62 -12.49
N HIS A 102 0.42 -0.25 -11.74
CA HIS A 102 1.31 -1.26 -12.32
C HIS A 102 0.55 -2.32 -13.14
N GLN A 103 -0.69 -2.66 -12.78
CA GLN A 103 -1.53 -3.60 -13.53
C GLN A 103 -1.77 -3.15 -14.97
N TYR A 104 -1.96 -1.84 -15.21
CA TYR A 104 -2.05 -1.29 -16.57
C TYR A 104 -0.83 -1.65 -17.41
N PHE A 105 0.37 -1.49 -16.85
CA PHE A 105 1.61 -1.81 -17.55
C PHE A 105 1.76 -3.30 -17.80
N LYS A 106 1.44 -4.16 -16.83
CA LYS A 106 1.46 -5.62 -17.01
C LYS A 106 0.58 -6.08 -18.17
N LYS A 107 -0.65 -5.56 -18.23
CA LYS A 107 -1.60 -5.86 -19.33
C LYS A 107 -1.06 -5.37 -20.67
N LEU A 108 -0.44 -4.19 -20.69
CA LEU A 108 0.09 -3.61 -21.91
C LEU A 108 1.26 -4.43 -22.48
N ILE A 109 2.19 -4.89 -21.65
CA ILE A 109 3.29 -5.77 -22.09
C ILE A 109 2.74 -7.07 -22.68
N SER A 110 1.80 -7.70 -21.98
CA SER A 110 1.17 -8.96 -22.42
C SER A 110 0.51 -8.83 -23.80
N ASN A 111 -0.14 -7.68 -24.05
CA ASN A 111 -0.80 -7.41 -25.34
C ASN A 111 0.18 -7.08 -26.46
N LEU A 112 1.23 -6.29 -26.18
CA LEU A 112 2.18 -5.84 -27.20
C LEU A 112 3.09 -6.96 -27.69
N ARG A 113 3.43 -7.93 -26.81
CA ARG A 113 4.36 -9.04 -27.10
C ARG A 113 5.70 -8.60 -27.71
N ASN A 114 6.10 -7.34 -27.45
CA ASN A 114 7.37 -6.78 -27.90
C ASN A 114 8.26 -6.50 -26.68
N PHE A 115 9.42 -7.16 -26.65
CA PHE A 115 10.37 -7.08 -25.54
C PHE A 115 11.57 -6.18 -25.84
N LYS A 116 11.64 -5.56 -27.02
CA LYS A 116 12.68 -4.58 -27.35
C LYS A 116 12.30 -3.23 -26.73
N ASN A 117 13.14 -2.71 -25.83
CA ASN A 117 12.95 -1.42 -25.17
C ASN A 117 11.57 -1.25 -24.51
N VAL A 118 11.19 -2.22 -23.67
CA VAL A 118 9.87 -2.26 -22.99
C VAL A 118 9.56 -0.98 -22.23
N THR A 119 10.53 -0.45 -21.47
CA THR A 119 10.37 0.78 -20.68
C THR A 119 9.99 1.99 -21.55
N HIS A 120 10.67 2.17 -22.67
CA HIS A 120 10.36 3.23 -23.64
C HIS A 120 8.94 3.08 -24.19
N THR A 121 8.58 1.87 -24.61
CA THR A 121 7.25 1.59 -25.17
C THR A 121 6.14 1.83 -24.14
N LEU A 122 6.34 1.39 -22.89
CA LEU A 122 5.39 1.61 -21.81
C LEU A 122 5.23 3.09 -21.48
N ALA A 123 6.34 3.83 -21.38
CA ALA A 123 6.34 5.26 -21.11
C ALA A 123 5.61 6.02 -22.22
N PHE A 124 5.94 5.76 -23.48
CA PHE A 124 5.31 6.39 -24.64
C PHE A 124 3.80 6.15 -24.66
N ARG A 125 3.35 4.90 -24.49
CA ARG A 125 1.91 4.58 -24.49
C ARG A 125 1.17 5.17 -23.29
N HIS A 126 1.82 5.24 -22.13
CA HIS A 126 1.25 5.92 -20.96
C HIS A 126 1.12 7.43 -21.19
N GLN A 127 2.12 8.08 -21.78
CA GLN A 127 2.06 9.51 -22.14
C GLN A 127 0.93 9.77 -23.15
N MET A 128 0.78 8.93 -24.18
CA MET A 128 -0.33 9.05 -25.13
C MET A 128 -1.70 8.88 -24.45
N LYS A 129 -1.85 7.91 -23.54
CA LYS A 129 -3.08 7.72 -22.75
C LYS A 129 -3.40 8.95 -21.89
N LEU A 130 -2.40 9.52 -21.22
CA LEU A 130 -2.57 10.74 -20.43
C LEU A 130 -2.95 11.94 -21.30
N ALA A 131 -2.28 12.13 -22.44
CA ALA A 131 -2.59 13.21 -23.37
C ALA A 131 -4.05 13.13 -23.85
N HIS A 132 -4.55 11.93 -24.17
CA HIS A 132 -5.94 11.71 -24.55
C HIS A 132 -6.92 11.96 -23.38
N ALA A 133 -6.60 11.51 -22.17
CA ALA A 133 -7.44 11.76 -21.00
C ALA A 133 -7.52 13.25 -20.66
N LEU A 134 -6.40 13.98 -20.77
CA LEU A 134 -6.36 15.43 -20.54
C LEU A 134 -7.10 16.21 -21.64
N SER A 135 -6.94 15.83 -22.91
CA SER A 135 -7.65 16.48 -24.01
C SER A 135 -9.15 16.26 -23.93
N SER A 136 -9.60 15.06 -23.56
CA SER A 136 -11.03 14.77 -23.35
C SER A 136 -11.61 15.47 -22.11
N HIS A 137 -10.83 15.65 -21.03
CA HIS A 137 -11.26 16.44 -19.86
C HIS A 137 -11.40 17.94 -20.16
N PHE A 138 -10.47 18.49 -20.95
CA PHE A 138 -10.57 19.85 -21.46
C PHE A 138 -11.87 20.01 -22.26
N LEU A 139 -12.15 19.09 -23.18
CA LEU A 139 -13.37 19.10 -24.00
C LEU A 139 -14.68 18.89 -23.20
N THR A 140 -14.66 18.12 -22.12
CA THR A 140 -15.86 17.92 -21.27
C THR A 140 -16.16 19.11 -20.37
N GLN A 141 -15.15 19.89 -19.95
CA GLN A 141 -15.40 21.13 -19.22
C GLN A 141 -15.99 22.25 -20.10
N PHE A 142 -15.75 22.22 -21.42
CA PHE A 142 -16.47 23.07 -22.40
C PHE A 142 -17.86 22.55 -22.79
N CYS A 143 -18.21 21.32 -22.42
CA CYS A 143 -19.53 20.72 -22.71
C CYS A 143 -20.34 20.56 -21.42
N THR A 144 -20.56 21.66 -20.69
CA THR A 144 -21.70 21.77 -19.76
C THR A 144 -22.79 22.61 -20.42
N ALA A 145 -23.32 22.12 -21.54
CA ALA A 145 -24.48 22.72 -22.18
C ALA A 145 -25.40 21.65 -22.76
N SER A 146 -26.36 21.22 -21.93
CA SER A 146 -27.65 20.61 -22.29
C SER A 146 -27.65 19.27 -23.05
N SER A 147 -28.72 18.52 -22.84
CA SER A 147 -29.01 17.13 -23.19
C SER A 147 -29.15 16.81 -24.69
N SER A 148 -28.54 17.59 -25.59
CA SER A 148 -28.56 17.35 -27.04
C SER A 148 -27.25 17.77 -27.70
N CYS A 149 -26.14 17.10 -27.37
CA CYS A 149 -24.86 17.40 -28.02
C CYS A 149 -24.48 16.30 -29.02
N LYS A 150 -24.39 16.69 -30.30
CA LYS A 150 -23.94 15.83 -31.41
C LYS A 150 -22.50 15.37 -31.17
N ARG A 151 -22.21 14.11 -31.51
CA ARG A 151 -20.88 13.51 -31.44
C ARG A 151 -19.89 14.34 -32.29
N LEU A 152 -19.01 15.12 -31.64
CA LEU A 152 -18.04 15.97 -32.34
C LEU A 152 -16.88 15.10 -32.87
N THR A 153 -16.67 15.15 -34.19
CA THR A 153 -15.51 14.56 -34.87
C THR A 153 -14.28 15.45 -34.68
N ALA A 154 -13.08 14.93 -34.94
CA ALA A 154 -11.80 15.67 -34.83
C ALA A 154 -11.75 16.96 -35.67
N GLU A 155 -12.75 17.17 -36.52
CA GLU A 155 -12.93 18.35 -37.34
C GLU A 155 -13.35 19.59 -36.56
N CYS A 156 -13.91 19.40 -35.36
CA CYS A 156 -14.34 20.50 -34.49
C CYS A 156 -13.22 21.05 -33.60
N LEU A 157 -11.99 20.53 -33.69
CA LEU A 157 -10.86 21.10 -32.96
C LEU A 157 -10.37 22.40 -33.64
N PRO A 158 -9.91 23.39 -32.85
CA PRO A 158 -9.19 24.55 -33.39
C PRO A 158 -8.09 24.12 -34.35
N LYS A 159 -7.97 24.81 -35.48
CA LYS A 159 -7.09 24.44 -36.60
C LYS A 159 -5.66 24.14 -36.14
N GLU A 160 -5.15 24.93 -35.19
CA GLU A 160 -3.80 24.78 -34.62
C GLU A 160 -3.59 23.45 -33.89
N LEU A 161 -4.57 23.04 -33.09
CA LEU A 161 -4.50 21.76 -32.36
C LEU A 161 -4.69 20.58 -33.29
N ARG A 162 -5.54 20.73 -34.32
CA ARG A 162 -5.72 19.73 -35.36
C ARG A 162 -4.42 19.51 -36.15
N LEU A 163 -3.78 20.59 -36.60
CA LEU A 163 -2.47 20.55 -37.26
C LEU A 163 -1.41 19.91 -36.35
N SER A 164 -1.36 20.27 -35.07
CA SER A 164 -0.38 19.69 -34.13
C SER A 164 -0.60 18.20 -33.85
N LEU A 165 -1.86 17.75 -33.88
CA LEU A 165 -2.19 16.33 -33.75
C LEU A 165 -1.86 15.58 -35.05
N GLU A 166 -2.18 16.16 -36.20
CA GLU A 166 -1.89 15.57 -37.52
C GLU A 166 -0.38 15.46 -37.75
N THR A 167 0.41 16.47 -37.38
CA THR A 167 1.89 16.40 -37.47
C THR A 167 2.46 15.37 -36.52
N LYS A 168 1.99 15.30 -35.27
CA LYS A 168 2.45 14.26 -34.32
C LYS A 168 2.04 12.85 -34.75
N ILE A 169 0.84 12.68 -35.32
CA ILE A 169 0.41 11.39 -35.86
C ILE A 169 1.29 11.01 -37.06
N ALA A 170 1.54 11.94 -37.99
CA ALA A 170 2.42 11.71 -39.15
C ALA A 170 3.86 11.39 -38.74
N GLU A 171 4.42 12.11 -37.76
CA GLU A 171 5.74 11.84 -37.18
C GLU A 171 5.80 10.46 -36.51
N THR A 172 4.75 10.05 -35.81
CA THR A 172 4.69 8.70 -35.19
C THR A 172 4.46 7.56 -36.17
N LEU A 173 3.90 7.85 -37.35
CA LEU A 173 3.76 6.90 -38.46
C LEU A 173 5.06 6.80 -39.27
N ASN A 174 5.73 7.92 -39.50
CA ASN A 174 7.01 7.98 -40.21
C ASN A 174 8.21 7.54 -39.34
N GLY A 175 8.07 7.60 -38.01
CA GLY A 175 9.08 7.18 -37.04
C GLY A 175 9.00 5.72 -36.56
N LYS A 176 8.22 4.86 -37.24
CA LYS A 176 8.16 3.42 -36.95
C LYS A 176 9.01 2.63 -37.95
N ILE A 177 10.23 2.30 -37.49
CA ILE A 177 11.19 1.28 -37.97
C ILE A 177 11.78 1.54 -39.36
#